data_AF-A0A379WTL8-F1
#
_entry.id   AF-A0A379WTL8-F1
#
_cell.length_a   1.000
_cell.length_b   1.000
_cell.length_c   1.000
_cell.angle_alpha   90.00
_cell.angle_beta   90.00
_cell.angle_gamma   90.00
#
_symmetry.space_group_name_H-M   'P 1'
#
loop_
_entity.id
_entity.type
_entity.pdbx_description
1 polymer ?
#
loop_
_entity_poly.entity_id
_entity_poly.type
_entity_poly.pdbx_seq_one_letter_code
_entity_poly.pdbx_strand_id
1 'polypeptide(L)'
;MSKLLDRFRYFKQKGDTFADGHGQVMHTNRDWEDSYRQRWQFDKIVRSTHGVNCTGSCSWKIYVKNGLVTWKLNKPTTRARVPIYRTMNRAAARAAPATPGISIAPIV
;
A
#
# COMPACT_ATOMS: atom_id res chain seq x y z
N MET A 1 -19.16 18.64 6.70
CA MET A 1 -20.29 18.43 7.64
C MET A 1 -19.76 18.41 9.08
N SER A 2 -20.52 18.91 10.05
CA SER A 2 -20.09 18.94 11.46
C SER A 2 -20.25 17.57 12.11
N LYS A 3 -19.13 16.97 12.55
CA LYS A 3 -19.12 15.68 13.26
C LYS A 3 -19.93 15.71 14.57
N LEU A 4 -20.07 16.90 15.17
CA LEU A 4 -20.86 17.09 16.38
C LEU A 4 -22.36 16.96 16.08
N LEU A 5 -22.84 17.61 15.01
CA LEU A 5 -24.26 17.57 14.64
C LEU A 5 -24.69 16.20 14.11
N ASP A 6 -23.79 15.48 13.45
CA ASP A 6 -24.05 14.12 12.96
C ASP A 6 -24.39 13.13 14.10
N ARG A 7 -23.91 13.38 15.33
CA ARG A 7 -24.24 12.55 16.50
C ARG A 7 -25.73 12.59 16.86
N PHE A 8 -26.42 13.70 16.61
CA PHE A 8 -27.86 13.79 16.85
C PHE A 8 -28.68 12.95 15.85
N ARG A 9 -28.06 12.44 14.77
CA ARG A 9 -28.73 11.57 13.78
C ARG A 9 -28.62 10.08 14.11
N TYR A 10 -28.23 9.71 15.33
CA TYR A 10 -27.96 8.32 15.74
C TYR A 10 -29.05 7.33 15.28
N PHE A 11 -30.32 7.58 15.62
CA PHE A 11 -31.42 6.69 15.26
C PHE A 11 -31.73 6.66 13.76
N LYS A 12 -31.44 7.74 13.02
CA LYS A 12 -31.63 7.80 11.57
C LYS A 12 -30.53 7.05 10.79
N GLN A 13 -29.38 6.79 11.41
CA GLN A 13 -28.26 6.09 10.78
C GLN A 13 -28.30 4.57 11.00
N LYS A 14 -29.13 4.09 11.93
CA LYS A 14 -29.33 2.66 12.21
C LYS A 14 -30.14 2.03 11.07
N GLY A 15 -29.55 1.08 10.35
CA GLY A 15 -30.20 0.32 9.28
C GLY A 15 -30.87 -0.96 9.77
N ASP A 16 -30.91 -1.98 8.93
CA ASP A 16 -31.49 -3.28 9.27
C ASP A 16 -30.57 -4.11 10.18
N THR A 17 -31.18 -5.00 10.96
CA THR A 17 -30.47 -6.05 11.69
C THR A 17 -30.21 -7.25 10.78
N PHE A 18 -29.14 -7.99 11.05
CA PHE A 18 -28.81 -9.23 10.34
C PHE A 18 -28.37 -10.32 11.32
N ALA A 19 -28.37 -11.57 10.85
CA ALA A 19 -28.05 -12.75 11.66
C ALA A 19 -28.86 -12.80 12.96
N ASP A 20 -30.18 -12.89 12.87
CA ASP A 20 -31.11 -13.01 14.02
C ASP A 20 -30.90 -11.96 15.13
N GLY A 21 -30.45 -10.76 14.74
CA GLY A 21 -30.20 -9.65 15.67
C GLY A 21 -28.76 -9.56 16.19
N HIS A 22 -27.85 -10.45 15.79
CA HIS A 22 -26.42 -10.37 16.15
C HIS A 22 -25.69 -9.22 15.47
N GLY A 23 -26.14 -8.82 14.28
CA GLY A 23 -25.53 -7.78 13.47
C GLY A 23 -26.43 -6.58 13.27
N GLN A 24 -25.83 -5.41 13.14
CA GLN A 24 -26.51 -4.16 12.84
C GLN A 24 -25.80 -3.45 11.68
N VAL A 25 -26.52 -3.15 10.61
CA VAL A 25 -26.01 -2.30 9.53
C VAL A 25 -26.08 -0.83 9.97
N MET A 26 -25.03 -0.06 9.70
CA MET A 26 -24.95 1.37 10.04
C MET A 26 -24.62 2.20 8.79
N HIS A 27 -25.48 3.17 8.47
CA HIS A 27 -25.28 4.11 7.37
C HIS A 27 -24.65 5.41 7.88
N THR A 28 -23.47 5.27 8.47
CA THR A 28 -22.71 6.42 8.99
C THR A 28 -21.62 6.85 8.00
N ASN A 29 -21.10 8.04 8.22
CA ASN A 29 -20.04 8.61 7.40
C ASN A 29 -18.71 7.85 7.58
N ARG A 30 -18.00 7.59 6.48
CA ARG A 30 -16.71 6.85 6.45
C ARG A 30 -15.56 7.66 5.85
N ASP A 31 -15.66 8.99 5.84
CA ASP A 31 -14.65 9.87 5.22
C ASP A 31 -13.26 9.72 5.84
N TRP A 32 -13.17 9.27 7.10
CA TRP A 32 -11.89 9.03 7.79
C TRP A 32 -11.00 8.02 7.05
N GLU A 33 -11.58 7.12 6.25
CA GLU A 33 -10.84 6.14 5.46
C GLU A 33 -9.99 6.79 4.35
N ASP A 34 -10.33 8.02 3.94
CA ASP A 34 -9.57 8.76 2.95
C ASP A 34 -8.15 9.04 3.43
N SER A 35 -7.90 9.10 4.74
CA SER A 35 -6.53 9.24 5.27
C SER A 35 -5.64 8.07 4.83
N TYR A 36 -6.15 6.84 4.85
CA TYR A 36 -5.39 5.68 4.38
C TYR A 36 -5.30 5.63 2.85
N ARG A 37 -6.38 6.00 2.14
CA ARG A 37 -6.35 6.10 0.67
C ARG A 37 -5.31 7.11 0.22
N GLN A 38 -5.29 8.29 0.83
CA GLN A 38 -4.30 9.34 0.57
C GLN A 38 -2.90 8.86 0.93
N ARG A 39 -2.69 8.16 2.06
CA ARG A 39 -1.38 7.60 2.42
C ARG A 39 -0.80 6.68 1.34
N TRP A 40 -1.67 5.90 0.70
CA TRP A 40 -1.31 4.93 -0.34
C TRP A 40 -1.13 5.54 -1.74
N GLN A 41 -1.76 6.68 -2.02
CA GLN A 41 -1.54 7.41 -3.28
C GLN A 41 -0.09 7.88 -3.41
N PHE A 42 0.38 7.97 -4.66
CA PHE A 42 1.74 8.34 -5.04
C PHE A 42 1.70 9.14 -6.34
N ASP A 43 2.75 9.92 -6.61
CA ASP A 43 2.84 10.79 -7.78
C ASP A 43 3.27 9.98 -9.02
N LYS A 44 4.29 9.13 -8.84
CA LYS A 44 4.85 8.31 -9.91
C LYS A 44 5.53 7.05 -9.38
N ILE A 45 5.71 6.10 -10.29
CA ILE A 45 6.47 4.87 -10.06
C ILE A 45 7.71 4.91 -10.96
N VAL A 46 8.88 4.69 -10.36
CA VAL A 46 10.16 4.56 -11.09
C VAL A 46 10.67 3.13 -10.95
N ARG A 47 11.16 2.53 -12.04
CA ARG A 47 11.82 1.22 -11.99
C ARG A 47 13.27 1.41 -11.56
N SER A 48 13.73 0.63 -10.57
CA SER A 48 15.12 0.63 -10.11
C SER A 48 15.56 -0.76 -9.63
N THR A 49 16.82 -0.89 -9.22
CA THR A 49 17.44 -2.08 -8.62
C THR A 49 18.28 -1.69 -7.40
N HIS A 50 18.70 -2.67 -6.59
CA HIS A 50 19.71 -2.44 -5.55
C HIS A 50 21.09 -2.89 -6.05
N GLY A 51 22.03 -1.94 -6.15
CA GLY A 51 23.42 -2.22 -6.52
C GLY A 51 24.25 -2.78 -5.37
N VAL A 52 23.77 -3.84 -4.71
CA VAL A 52 24.51 -4.52 -3.63
C VAL A 52 24.88 -5.93 -4.07
N ASN A 53 25.99 -6.45 -3.53
CA ASN A 53 26.46 -7.79 -3.85
C ASN A 53 25.58 -8.88 -3.21
N CYS A 54 24.37 -9.08 -3.75
CA CYS A 54 23.38 -10.02 -3.24
C CYS A 54 22.84 -10.99 -4.30
N THR A 55 23.42 -10.99 -5.51
CA THR A 55 23.09 -11.82 -6.68
C THR A 55 21.62 -11.81 -7.16
N GLY A 56 20.73 -11.12 -6.45
CA GLY A 56 19.28 -11.21 -6.67
C GLY A 56 18.76 -10.46 -7.90
N SER A 57 19.50 -9.45 -8.40
CA SER A 57 19.11 -8.61 -9.55
C SER A 57 17.62 -8.19 -9.53
N CYS A 58 17.09 -7.91 -8.35
CA CYS A 58 15.65 -7.70 -8.17
C CYS A 58 15.21 -6.36 -8.78
N SER A 59 14.18 -6.39 -9.62
CA SER A 59 13.55 -5.17 -10.13
C SER A 59 12.52 -4.64 -9.13
N TRP A 60 12.64 -3.37 -8.76
CA TRP A 60 11.76 -2.70 -7.82
C TRP A 60 10.94 -1.61 -8.51
N LYS A 61 9.68 -1.48 -8.10
CA LYS A 61 8.86 -0.29 -8.26
C LYS A 61 9.12 0.62 -7.07
N ILE A 62 9.75 1.77 -7.33
CA ILE A 62 9.99 2.81 -6.34
C ILE A 62 8.84 3.80 -6.41
N TYR A 63 8.15 4.03 -5.29
CA TYR A 63 7.02 4.94 -5.19
C TYR A 63 7.50 6.30 -4.68
N VAL A 64 7.23 7.33 -5.48
CA VAL A 64 7.55 8.73 -5.15
C VAL A 64 6.25 9.43 -4.77
N LYS A 65 6.27 10.16 -3.66
CA LYS A 65 5.14 10.97 -3.20
C LYS A 65 5.65 12.27 -2.62
N ASN A 66 5.03 13.39 -2.99
CA ASN A 66 5.43 14.74 -2.62
C ASN A 66 6.92 14.99 -2.97
N GLY A 67 7.39 14.46 -4.10
CA GLY A 67 8.79 14.57 -4.53
C GLY A 67 9.80 13.72 -3.76
N LEU A 68 9.37 12.94 -2.76
CA LEU A 68 10.24 12.09 -1.94
C LEU A 68 10.00 10.60 -2.19
N VAL A 69 11.04 9.78 -2.05
CA VAL A 69 10.89 8.32 -2.10
C VAL A 69 10.30 7.82 -0.80
N THR A 70 9.19 7.07 -0.88
CA THR A 70 8.41 6.71 0.31
C THR A 70 8.38 5.21 0.59
N TRP A 71 8.21 4.35 -0.43
CA TRP A 71 8.34 2.90 -0.30
C TRP A 71 8.69 2.25 -1.64
N LYS A 72 8.99 0.96 -1.60
CA LYS A 72 9.25 0.15 -2.80
C LYS A 72 8.54 -1.20 -2.74
N LEU A 73 8.12 -1.69 -3.90
CA LEU A 73 7.51 -3.00 -4.06
C LEU A 73 8.30 -3.80 -5.09
N ASN A 74 8.48 -5.10 -4.86
CA ASN A 74 9.09 -5.97 -5.84
C ASN A 74 8.21 -6.04 -7.10
N LYS A 75 8.81 -5.96 -8.29
CA LYS A 75 8.13 -6.22 -9.57
C LYS A 75 8.46 -7.66 -10.00
N PRO A 76 7.62 -8.66 -9.68
CA PRO A 76 7.81 -9.99 -10.22
C PRO A 76 7.67 -9.93 -11.74
N THR A 77 8.71 -10.33 -12.45
CA THR A 77 8.69 -10.44 -13.91
C THR A 77 8.55 -11.91 -14.24
N THR A 78 7.33 -12.39 -14.49
CA THR A 78 7.10 -13.74 -15.04
C THR A 78 5.72 -13.82 -15.70
N ARG A 79 5.66 -14.50 -16.85
CA ARG A 79 4.44 -14.78 -17.63
C ARG A 79 3.59 -15.81 -16.85
N ALA A 80 2.27 -15.71 -16.93
CA ALA A 80 1.28 -16.40 -16.08
C ALA A 80 1.33 -17.94 -15.99
N ARG A 81 2.27 -18.63 -16.66
CA ARG A 81 2.36 -20.10 -16.74
C ARG A 81 3.53 -20.75 -15.99
N VAL A 82 4.43 -19.97 -15.40
CA VAL A 82 5.51 -20.50 -14.55
C VAL A 82 5.25 -20.15 -13.09
N PRO A 83 5.57 -21.05 -12.13
CA PRO A 83 5.49 -20.74 -10.72
C PRO A 83 6.26 -19.44 -10.45
N ILE A 84 5.59 -18.49 -9.80
CA ILE A 84 6.22 -17.23 -9.44
C ILE A 84 7.45 -17.53 -8.59
N TYR A 85 8.61 -17.05 -9.03
CA TYR A 85 9.70 -16.78 -8.10
C TYR A 85 9.28 -15.56 -7.25
N ARG A 86 8.31 -15.73 -6.36
CA ARG A 86 8.02 -14.79 -5.27
C ARG A 86 9.00 -15.04 -4.14
N THR A 87 10.26 -15.16 -4.47
CA THR A 87 11.29 -15.04 -3.45
C THR A 87 11.39 -13.56 -3.11
N MET A 88 10.69 -13.22 -2.04
CA MET A 88 11.42 -12.48 -1.03
C MET A 88 12.56 -13.39 -0.54
N ASN A 89 13.63 -13.53 -1.32
CA ASN A 89 14.89 -14.07 -0.79
C ASN A 89 15.24 -13.24 0.45
N ARG A 90 15.98 -13.79 1.41
CA ARG A 90 16.45 -13.01 2.57
C ARG A 90 17.07 -11.67 2.15
N ALA A 91 17.74 -11.61 0.99
CA ALA A 91 18.21 -10.38 0.37
C ALA A 91 17.10 -9.38 0.01
N ALA A 92 15.99 -9.83 -0.61
CA ALA A 92 14.83 -9.01 -0.91
C ALA A 92 14.06 -8.58 0.36
N ALA A 93 14.02 -9.42 1.39
CA ALA A 93 13.45 -9.08 2.70
C ALA A 93 14.30 -8.02 3.43
N ARG A 94 15.64 -8.12 3.36
CA ARG A 94 16.58 -7.09 3.87
C ARG A 94 16.50 -5.79 3.08
N ALA A 95 16.18 -5.88 1.80
CA ALA A 95 15.97 -4.75 0.93
C ALA A 95 14.67 -4.00 1.23
N ALA A 96 13.58 -4.69 1.60
CA ALA A 96 12.27 -4.07 1.86
C ALA A 96 12.28 -2.86 2.84
N PRO A 97 12.97 -2.90 3.99
CA PRO A 97 13.02 -1.77 4.93
C PRO A 97 13.97 -0.63 4.52
N ALA A 98 14.82 -0.80 3.50
CA ALA A 98 15.83 0.20 3.17
C ALA A 98 15.22 1.45 2.51
N THR A 99 14.99 2.47 3.33
CA THR A 99 14.92 3.89 2.96
C THR A 99 15.68 4.70 4.03
N PRO A 100 17.03 4.70 3.96
CA PRO A 100 17.72 5.99 3.77
C PRO A 100 18.95 5.86 2.84
N GLY A 101 19.23 6.89 2.03
CA GLY A 101 20.45 6.99 1.20
C GLY A 101 20.46 6.15 -0.08
N ILE A 102 19.45 6.31 -0.93
CA ILE A 102 19.29 5.52 -2.16
C ILE A 102 20.42 5.85 -3.17
N SER A 103 21.44 5.00 -3.24
CA SER A 103 22.29 4.90 -4.45
C SER A 103 21.46 4.20 -5.53
N ILE A 104 20.78 4.99 -6.35
CA ILE A 104 20.07 4.52 -7.55
C ILE A 104 21.15 4.21 -8.58
N ALA A 105 21.55 2.95 -8.72
CA ALA A 105 22.35 2.56 -9.87
C ALA A 105 21.47 2.66 -11.13
N PRO A 106 21.91 3.36 -12.20
CA PRO A 106 21.19 3.35 -13.46
C PRO A 106 21.11 1.92 -13.99
N ILE A 107 19.96 1.59 -14.58
CA ILE A 107 19.78 0.34 -15.32
C ILE A 107 20.60 0.52 -16.61
N VAL A 108 21.78 -0.09 -16.66
CA VAL A 108 22.49 -0.37 -17.93
C VAL A 108 21.84 -1.58 -18.56
#